data_AF-A0AAD7EPF7-F1
#
_entry.id   AF-A0AAD7EPF7-F1
#
_cell.length_a   1.000
_cell.length_b   1.000
_cell.length_c   1.000
_cell.angle_alpha   90.00
_cell.angle_beta   90.00
_cell.angle_gamma   90.00
#
_symmetry.space_group_name_H-M   'P 1'
#
loop_
_entity.id
_entity.type
_entity.pdbx_description
1 polymer ?
#
loop_
_entity_poly.entity_id
_entity_poly.type
_entity_poly.pdbx_seq_one_letter_code
_entity_poly.pdbx_strand_id
1 'polypeptide(L)'
;MDPGLRQHPCYQNPDPRSKLKPDTTSTLNYIKMCAGTIPTTYPYALPLVPGLYGQKGTVYEYRPVPFFEFRGSGAPPADLGTPGDVYIDLTPGAHALHCRSEEDWTRWAGPAAAASEQICHPHFVDWSHARYVNLHPEHGPEWVCRQTIVRRQQALRADRILKASHAASAQAGLRLASTIVGQYLARTGGVQALSSPTPSARPARGGSPATMDADSDLFASDSDAESKLTDVDEAFFPSKRARTLASSASISAARSANRPPPPAAPGPRYRHPTPDPETQQLEKKLAALETDKELRQLRSRKRMLLASLATAQRGFRPASELLQTLEKEYTKYHPSDAPSVMPTEPWVLPDLRTAVEHSKKELLATQIKRAEAEKQLAERVQLCDAMKKEK
;
A
#
# COMPACT_ATOMS: atom_id res chain seq x y z
N MET A 1 27.83 -12.16 -24.74
CA MET A 1 26.37 -11.97 -24.63
C MET A 1 25.71 -13.18 -25.29
N ASP A 2 24.44 -13.44 -25.01
CA ASP A 2 23.67 -14.39 -25.83
C ASP A 2 23.48 -13.77 -27.24
N PRO A 3 23.87 -14.45 -28.34
CA PRO A 3 23.77 -13.91 -29.68
C PRO A 3 22.32 -13.74 -30.20
N GLY A 4 21.31 -14.28 -29.49
CA GLY A 4 19.90 -14.11 -29.85
C GLY A 4 19.24 -12.81 -29.34
N LEU A 5 19.81 -12.15 -28.32
CA LEU A 5 19.16 -11.00 -27.67
C LEU A 5 19.37 -9.70 -28.46
N ARG A 6 18.27 -8.99 -28.74
CA ARG A 6 18.27 -7.71 -29.45
C ARG A 6 18.62 -6.55 -28.51
N GLN A 7 19.17 -5.46 -29.03
CA GLN A 7 19.30 -4.22 -28.25
C GLN A 7 17.91 -3.62 -27.98
N HIS A 8 17.69 -2.98 -26.83
CA HIS A 8 16.42 -2.31 -26.54
C HIS A 8 16.17 -1.14 -27.52
N PRO A 9 14.93 -0.94 -28.02
CA PRO A 9 14.59 0.17 -28.92
C PRO A 9 15.02 1.55 -28.40
N CYS A 10 14.88 1.80 -27.09
CA CYS A 10 15.31 3.06 -26.45
C CYS A 10 16.81 3.38 -26.58
N TYR A 11 17.66 2.38 -26.85
CA TYR A 11 19.09 2.61 -27.13
C TYR A 11 19.40 2.72 -28.63
N GLN A 12 18.46 2.34 -29.49
CA GLN A 12 18.56 2.49 -30.95
C GLN A 12 17.97 3.83 -31.42
N ASN A 13 16.92 4.30 -30.74
CA ASN A 13 16.30 5.60 -30.95
C ASN A 13 16.16 6.32 -29.58
N PRO A 14 17.14 7.14 -29.17
CA PRO A 14 17.14 7.80 -27.86
C PRO A 14 16.29 9.09 -27.80
N ASP A 15 15.85 9.62 -28.95
CA ASP A 15 14.97 10.79 -29.07
C ASP A 15 13.75 10.45 -29.97
N PRO A 16 12.84 9.57 -29.50
CA PRO A 16 11.70 9.10 -30.27
C PRO A 16 10.63 10.18 -30.47
N ARG A 17 10.46 10.62 -31.72
CA ARG A 17 9.47 11.63 -32.12
C ARG A 17 8.38 11.04 -33.00
N SER A 18 7.12 11.41 -32.72
CA SER A 18 5.99 11.12 -33.61
C SER A 18 6.02 12.05 -34.82
N LYS A 19 5.71 11.51 -36.00
CA LYS A 19 5.45 12.28 -37.22
C LYS A 19 4.04 12.87 -37.22
N LEU A 20 3.12 12.25 -36.48
CA LEU A 20 1.73 12.67 -36.34
C LEU A 20 1.55 13.77 -35.28
N LYS A 21 2.39 13.78 -34.23
CA LYS A 21 2.39 14.78 -33.14
C LYS A 21 3.82 15.24 -32.81
N PRO A 22 4.42 16.14 -33.61
CA PRO A 22 5.79 16.60 -33.43
C PRO A 22 6.01 17.51 -32.19
N ASP A 23 4.92 17.91 -31.53
CA ASP A 23 4.89 18.59 -30.23
C ASP A 23 5.11 17.64 -29.03
N THR A 24 5.04 16.32 -29.25
CA THR A 24 5.21 15.32 -28.19
C THR A 24 6.65 15.30 -27.69
N THR A 25 6.82 15.44 -26.37
CA THR A 25 8.12 15.31 -25.69
C THR A 25 8.30 13.91 -25.11
N SER A 26 9.54 13.45 -24.94
CA SER A 26 9.87 12.12 -24.39
C SER A 26 10.98 12.18 -23.33
N THR A 27 10.79 11.50 -22.21
CA THR A 27 11.78 11.30 -21.15
C THR A 27 12.14 9.81 -21.04
N LEU A 28 13.43 9.48 -21.01
CA LEU A 28 13.89 8.10 -20.80
C LEU A 28 13.95 7.76 -19.31
N ASN A 29 13.08 6.85 -18.88
CA ASN A 29 12.97 6.35 -17.51
C ASN A 29 13.43 4.88 -17.41
N TYR A 30 13.55 4.37 -16.18
CA TYR A 30 14.05 3.00 -15.93
C TYR A 30 13.32 2.28 -14.79
N ILE A 31 12.81 1.07 -15.06
CA ILE A 31 12.34 0.14 -14.03
C ILE A 31 13.55 -0.58 -13.42
N LYS A 32 13.70 -0.55 -12.10
CA LYS A 32 14.75 -1.32 -11.40
C LYS A 32 14.26 -2.73 -11.14
N MET A 33 14.85 -3.74 -11.78
CA MET A 33 14.52 -5.15 -11.60
C MET A 33 15.75 -5.96 -11.17
N CYS A 34 15.57 -6.91 -10.26
CA CYS A 34 16.61 -7.87 -9.92
C CYS A 34 16.81 -8.80 -11.12
N ALA A 35 18.05 -9.16 -11.47
CA ALA A 35 18.35 -9.93 -12.69
C ALA A 35 17.58 -11.26 -12.75
N GLY A 36 17.56 -12.02 -11.64
CA GLY A 36 16.77 -13.24 -11.49
C GLY A 36 15.24 -13.07 -11.39
N THR A 37 14.70 -11.86 -11.59
CA THR A 37 13.24 -11.57 -11.64
C THR A 37 12.77 -11.10 -13.02
N ILE A 38 13.67 -11.12 -14.01
CA ILE A 38 13.38 -10.75 -15.39
C ILE A 38 13.05 -12.06 -16.13
N PRO A 39 11.87 -12.18 -16.76
CA PRO A 39 11.50 -13.39 -17.49
C PRO A 39 12.52 -13.73 -18.59
N THR A 40 12.78 -15.03 -18.80
CA THR A 40 13.65 -15.50 -19.88
C THR A 40 13.07 -15.24 -21.28
N THR A 41 11.78 -14.89 -21.34
CA THR A 41 11.07 -14.41 -22.54
C THR A 41 11.30 -12.93 -22.84
N TYR A 42 11.97 -12.17 -21.96
CA TYR A 42 12.24 -10.75 -22.18
C TYR A 42 13.17 -10.56 -23.39
N PRO A 43 12.74 -9.90 -24.49
CA PRO A 43 13.38 -10.06 -25.80
C PRO A 43 14.66 -9.22 -26.00
N TYR A 44 15.05 -8.40 -25.01
CA TYR A 44 16.12 -7.42 -25.15
C TYR A 44 17.29 -7.64 -24.18
N ALA A 45 18.51 -7.46 -24.68
CA ALA A 45 19.73 -7.39 -23.89
C ALA A 45 19.71 -6.14 -23.00
N LEU A 46 19.71 -6.34 -21.68
CA LEU A 46 19.79 -5.26 -20.69
C LEU A 46 21.23 -5.11 -20.19
N PRO A 47 21.77 -3.88 -20.10
CA PRO A 47 23.12 -3.66 -19.58
C PRO A 47 23.22 -4.13 -18.12
N LEU A 48 24.33 -4.79 -17.79
CA LEU A 48 24.72 -4.99 -16.39
C LEU A 48 25.14 -3.62 -15.84
N VAL A 49 24.51 -3.18 -14.74
CA VAL A 49 24.95 -2.00 -14.00
C VAL A 49 25.75 -2.47 -12.78
N PRO A 50 27.07 -2.20 -12.70
CA PRO A 50 27.88 -2.62 -11.55
C PRO A 50 27.56 -1.78 -10.30
N GLY A 51 26.63 -2.26 -9.47
CA GLY A 51 26.20 -1.63 -8.21
C GLY A 51 24.71 -1.88 -7.95
N LEU A 52 24.25 -2.10 -6.72
CA LEU A 52 24.81 -1.68 -5.43
C LEU A 52 24.97 -2.86 -4.46
N TYR A 53 25.92 -2.75 -3.52
CA TYR A 53 26.03 -3.68 -2.39
C TYR A 53 24.76 -3.60 -1.52
N GLY A 54 24.04 -4.72 -1.36
CA GLY A 54 22.98 -4.81 -0.37
C GLY A 54 23.57 -4.71 1.05
N GLN A 55 22.85 -4.06 1.98
CA GLN A 55 23.31 -3.76 3.36
C GLN A 55 23.67 -4.98 4.24
N LYS A 56 23.62 -6.21 3.70
CA LYS A 56 23.97 -7.47 4.39
C LYS A 56 24.81 -8.41 3.53
N GLY A 57 25.73 -7.88 2.72
CA GLY A 57 26.67 -8.65 1.89
C GLY A 57 26.04 -9.42 0.71
N THR A 58 24.71 -9.41 0.61
CA THR A 58 23.97 -9.93 -0.54
C THR A 58 24.04 -8.94 -1.69
N VAL A 59 24.85 -9.28 -2.70
CA VAL A 59 24.91 -8.52 -3.96
C VAL A 59 23.68 -8.88 -4.78
N TYR A 60 22.66 -8.02 -4.72
CA TYR A 60 21.53 -8.11 -5.65
C TYR A 60 21.96 -7.49 -6.97
N GLU A 61 22.14 -8.33 -7.98
CA GLU A 61 22.33 -7.86 -9.36
C GLU A 61 21.02 -7.20 -9.84
N TYR A 62 21.10 -5.92 -10.21
CA TYR A 62 19.99 -5.19 -10.81
C TYR A 62 20.26 -4.93 -12.29
N ARG A 63 19.22 -5.05 -13.12
CA ARG A 63 19.21 -4.53 -14.49
C ARG A 63 18.18 -3.39 -14.57
N PRO A 64 18.53 -2.24 -15.16
CA PRO A 64 17.55 -1.22 -15.49
C PRO A 64 16.81 -1.64 -16.77
N VAL A 65 15.49 -1.68 -16.70
CA VAL A 65 14.62 -1.86 -17.88
C VAL A 65 14.25 -0.45 -18.37
N PRO A 66 14.78 0.03 -19.50
CA PRO A 66 14.43 1.34 -20.03
C PRO A 66 12.98 1.37 -20.54
N PHE A 67 12.30 2.49 -20.37
CA PHE A 67 11.03 2.81 -21.02
C PHE A 67 10.92 4.33 -21.20
N PHE A 68 10.22 4.78 -22.24
CA PHE A 68 9.91 6.19 -22.45
C PHE A 68 8.62 6.60 -21.74
N GLU A 69 8.68 7.79 -21.13
CA GLU A 69 7.51 8.57 -20.73
C GLU A 69 7.33 9.69 -21.76
N PHE A 70 6.28 9.57 -22.57
CA PHE A 70 5.86 10.58 -23.52
C PHE A 70 4.88 11.56 -22.89
N ARG A 71 4.88 12.82 -23.37
CA ARG A 71 3.92 13.85 -22.96
C ARG A 71 3.50 14.71 -24.14
N GLY A 72 2.20 14.84 -24.36
CA GLY A 72 1.59 15.62 -25.46
C GLY A 72 0.11 15.87 -25.23
N SER A 73 -0.55 16.58 -26.15
CA SER A 73 -2.00 16.86 -26.04
C SER A 73 -2.85 15.85 -26.82
N GLY A 74 -3.89 15.32 -26.19
CA GLY A 74 -4.81 14.33 -26.73
C GLY A 74 -4.23 12.92 -26.76
N ALA A 75 -5.05 11.94 -27.14
CA ALA A 75 -4.69 10.52 -27.19
C ALA A 75 -3.34 10.25 -27.91
N PRO A 76 -2.54 9.27 -27.43
CA PRO A 76 -1.23 8.98 -28.02
C PRO A 76 -1.31 8.58 -29.49
N PRO A 77 -0.34 9.00 -30.32
CA PRO A 77 -0.30 8.64 -31.73
C PRO A 77 0.21 7.20 -31.93
N ALA A 78 -0.29 6.52 -32.97
CA ALA A 78 0.00 5.11 -33.25
C ALA A 78 1.42 4.85 -33.81
N ASP A 79 2.14 5.89 -34.22
CA ASP A 79 3.51 5.80 -34.74
C ASP A 79 4.60 5.96 -33.65
N LEU A 80 4.20 5.94 -32.38
CA LEU A 80 5.03 6.30 -31.23
C LEU A 80 5.09 5.18 -30.18
N GLY A 81 6.28 5.02 -29.58
CA GLY A 81 6.52 4.13 -28.46
C GLY A 81 6.67 2.65 -28.83
N THR A 82 7.02 1.86 -27.82
CA THR A 82 7.29 0.43 -27.85
C THR A 82 6.67 -0.25 -26.62
N PRO A 83 6.42 -1.57 -26.63
CA PRO A 83 5.65 -2.22 -25.56
C PRO A 83 6.31 -2.05 -24.18
N GLY A 84 5.60 -1.41 -23.24
CA GLY A 84 6.12 -0.99 -21.93
C GLY A 84 6.32 0.52 -21.77
N ASP A 85 6.32 1.29 -22.85
CA ASP A 85 6.34 2.76 -22.80
C ASP A 85 4.99 3.32 -22.30
N VAL A 86 5.02 4.57 -21.80
CA VAL A 86 3.85 5.26 -21.24
C VAL A 86 3.68 6.65 -21.85
N TYR A 87 2.45 7.14 -21.96
CA TYR A 87 2.13 8.46 -22.50
C TYR A 87 1.16 9.19 -21.57
N ILE A 88 1.50 10.44 -21.21
CA ILE A 88 0.63 11.34 -20.46
C ILE A 88 -0.06 12.29 -21.44
N ASP A 89 -1.39 12.20 -21.49
CA ASP A 89 -2.22 13.21 -22.14
C ASP A 89 -2.32 14.43 -21.21
N LEU A 90 -1.88 15.59 -21.71
CA LEU A 90 -1.87 16.87 -21.01
C LEU A 90 -3.06 17.78 -21.40
N THR A 91 -4.09 17.25 -22.06
CA THR A 91 -5.29 18.02 -22.43
C THR A 91 -5.97 18.59 -21.18
N PRO A 92 -6.17 19.92 -21.10
CA PRO A 92 -6.88 20.54 -19.99
C PRO A 92 -8.27 19.92 -19.76
N GLY A 93 -8.55 19.50 -18.53
CA GLY A 93 -9.79 18.81 -18.17
C GLY A 93 -9.89 17.34 -18.57
N ALA A 94 -9.03 16.83 -19.47
CA ALA A 94 -9.11 15.48 -20.03
C ALA A 94 -7.91 14.56 -19.71
N HIS A 95 -6.97 15.02 -18.87
CA HIS A 95 -5.75 14.31 -18.48
C HIS A 95 -5.89 12.78 -18.33
N ALA A 96 -4.99 12.03 -18.97
CA ALA A 96 -4.99 10.58 -18.98
C ALA A 96 -3.56 10.02 -18.97
N LEU A 97 -3.41 8.78 -18.48
CA LEU A 97 -2.20 7.99 -18.64
C LEU A 97 -2.52 6.81 -19.56
N HIS A 98 -1.67 6.57 -20.54
CA HIS A 98 -1.74 5.44 -21.47
C HIS A 98 -0.47 4.60 -21.37
N CYS A 99 -0.59 3.30 -21.64
CA CYS A 99 0.52 2.36 -21.71
C CYS A 99 0.54 1.68 -23.08
N ARG A 100 1.71 1.54 -23.69
CA ARG A 100 1.86 0.81 -24.95
C ARG A 100 1.86 -0.68 -24.64
N SER A 101 0.82 -1.39 -25.08
CA SER A 101 0.80 -2.85 -25.11
C SER A 101 1.57 -3.38 -26.33
N GLU A 102 1.49 -4.68 -26.63
CA GLU A 102 2.10 -5.23 -27.84
C GLU A 102 1.33 -4.81 -29.11
N GLU A 103 0.02 -4.54 -29.00
CA GLU A 103 -0.85 -4.16 -30.11
C GLU A 103 -1.13 -2.64 -30.17
N ASP A 104 -1.63 -2.03 -29.08
CA ASP A 104 -1.96 -0.60 -29.06
C ASP A 104 -1.86 0.10 -27.68
N TRP A 105 -2.19 1.40 -27.62
CA TRP A 105 -2.15 2.27 -26.44
C TRP A 105 -3.37 2.14 -25.52
N THR A 106 -3.28 1.32 -24.48
CA THR A 106 -4.36 1.15 -23.49
C THR A 106 -4.39 2.29 -22.46
N ARG A 107 -5.55 2.92 -22.25
CA ARG A 107 -5.76 3.94 -21.20
C ARG A 107 -5.80 3.29 -19.81
N TRP A 108 -5.02 3.80 -18.86
CA TRP A 108 -5.05 3.36 -17.46
C TRP A 108 -6.29 3.90 -16.75
N ALA A 109 -7.08 2.99 -16.15
CA ALA A 109 -8.25 3.34 -15.33
C ALA A 109 -7.89 3.98 -13.97
N GLY A 110 -6.60 4.08 -13.63
CA GLY A 110 -6.13 4.81 -12.46
C GLY A 110 -5.86 3.94 -11.21
N PRO A 111 -5.37 4.56 -10.12
CA PRO A 111 -4.97 3.83 -8.92
C PRO A 111 -6.16 3.29 -8.11
N ALA A 112 -7.38 3.77 -8.40
CA ALA A 112 -8.62 3.31 -7.78
C ALA A 112 -9.28 2.12 -8.52
N ALA A 113 -8.84 1.82 -9.74
CA ALA A 113 -9.39 0.78 -10.60
C ALA A 113 -9.24 -0.63 -9.98
N ALA A 114 -10.14 -1.54 -10.35
CA ALA A 114 -10.19 -2.91 -9.88
C ALA A 114 -8.90 -3.68 -10.20
N ALA A 115 -8.63 -4.77 -9.48
CA ALA A 115 -7.41 -5.56 -9.68
C ALA A 115 -7.28 -6.18 -11.08
N SER A 116 -8.41 -6.35 -11.78
CA SER A 116 -8.52 -6.77 -13.19
C SER A 116 -8.25 -5.65 -14.20
N GLU A 117 -8.37 -4.38 -13.79
CA GLU A 117 -8.23 -3.18 -14.63
C GLU A 117 -6.82 -2.55 -14.53
N GLN A 118 -5.97 -3.08 -13.65
CA GLN A 118 -4.59 -2.63 -13.50
C GLN A 118 -3.74 -3.15 -14.67
N ILE A 119 -3.32 -2.25 -15.55
CA ILE A 119 -2.48 -2.57 -16.71
C ILE A 119 -1.14 -3.15 -16.23
N CYS A 120 -0.87 -4.39 -16.63
CA CYS A 120 0.41 -5.06 -16.42
C CYS A 120 1.38 -4.72 -17.58
N HIS A 121 2.67 -4.67 -17.31
CA HIS A 121 3.71 -4.44 -18.32
C HIS A 121 3.75 -5.64 -19.27
N PRO A 122 3.75 -5.45 -20.60
CA PRO A 122 3.57 -6.54 -21.56
C PRO A 122 4.58 -7.67 -21.39
N HIS A 123 5.86 -7.35 -21.17
CA HIS A 123 6.91 -8.36 -20.97
C HIS A 123 7.09 -8.85 -19.51
N PHE A 124 6.25 -8.43 -18.55
CA PHE A 124 6.34 -8.84 -17.13
C PHE A 124 4.98 -9.29 -16.57
N VAL A 125 4.33 -10.25 -17.22
CA VAL A 125 2.99 -10.73 -16.82
C VAL A 125 3.02 -11.76 -15.67
N ASP A 126 4.13 -12.48 -15.48
CA ASP A 126 4.27 -13.58 -14.51
C ASP A 126 3.96 -13.15 -13.07
N TRP A 127 3.13 -13.92 -12.36
CA TRP A 127 2.58 -13.54 -11.04
C TRP A 127 3.61 -13.16 -9.96
N SER A 128 4.81 -13.72 -9.98
CA SER A 128 5.90 -13.37 -9.04
C SER A 128 6.60 -12.06 -9.40
N HIS A 129 6.56 -11.65 -10.67
CA HIS A 129 7.32 -10.53 -11.23
C HIS A 129 6.43 -9.41 -11.77
N ALA A 130 5.11 -9.61 -11.77
CA ALA A 130 4.08 -8.72 -12.30
C ALA A 130 4.33 -7.24 -11.95
N ARG A 131 4.65 -6.46 -13.00
CA ARG A 131 4.82 -5.00 -12.93
C ARG A 131 3.59 -4.33 -13.50
N TYR A 132 3.10 -3.32 -12.83
CA TYR A 132 1.87 -2.61 -13.15
C TYR A 132 2.13 -1.11 -13.19
N VAL A 133 1.46 -0.40 -14.09
CA VAL A 133 1.59 1.05 -14.18
C VAL A 133 1.00 1.70 -12.93
N ASN A 134 1.66 2.76 -12.46
CA ASN A 134 1.17 3.61 -11.39
C ASN A 134 1.66 5.04 -11.62
N LEU A 135 1.05 6.02 -10.94
CA LEU A 135 1.44 7.42 -10.98
C LEU A 135 1.91 7.84 -9.58
N HIS A 136 3.20 8.09 -9.42
CA HIS A 136 3.76 8.61 -8.18
C HIS A 136 3.61 10.13 -8.12
N PRO A 137 3.10 10.72 -7.01
CA PRO A 137 2.93 12.17 -6.90
C PRO A 137 4.21 12.98 -7.11
N GLU A 138 5.36 12.41 -6.75
CA GLU A 138 6.67 13.09 -6.76
C GLU A 138 7.58 12.65 -7.93
N HIS A 139 7.24 11.58 -8.65
CA HIS A 139 8.13 10.96 -9.66
C HIS A 139 7.45 10.72 -11.01
N GLY A 140 6.14 10.98 -11.16
CA GLY A 140 5.42 10.70 -12.39
C GLY A 140 5.11 9.20 -12.57
N PRO A 141 4.90 8.75 -13.82
CA PRO A 141 4.58 7.35 -14.13
C PRO A 141 5.72 6.38 -13.78
N GLU A 142 5.38 5.26 -13.16
CA GLU A 142 6.34 4.19 -12.86
C GLU A 142 5.71 2.80 -12.89
N TRP A 143 6.54 1.78 -13.17
CA TRP A 143 6.15 0.38 -13.19
C TRP A 143 6.50 -0.33 -11.88
N VAL A 144 5.49 -0.60 -11.04
CA VAL A 144 5.66 -1.13 -9.68
C VAL A 144 5.07 -2.52 -9.50
N CYS A 145 5.51 -3.29 -8.50
CA CYS A 145 4.92 -4.59 -8.22
C CYS A 145 3.53 -4.48 -7.55
N ARG A 146 2.71 -5.54 -7.69
CA ARG A 146 1.35 -5.61 -7.10
C ARG A 146 1.30 -5.23 -5.61
N GLN A 147 2.32 -5.61 -4.84
CA GLN A 147 2.42 -5.32 -3.41
C GLN A 147 2.54 -3.82 -3.11
N THR A 148 3.21 -3.04 -3.98
CA THR A 148 3.30 -1.58 -3.88
C THR A 148 1.97 -0.92 -4.23
N ILE A 149 1.24 -1.42 -5.24
CA ILE A 149 -0.13 -0.95 -5.53
C ILE A 149 -1.04 -1.19 -4.33
N VAL A 150 -1.10 -2.42 -3.79
CA VAL A 150 -1.97 -2.73 -2.64
C VAL A 150 -1.66 -1.84 -1.43
N ARG A 151 -0.39 -1.59 -1.11
CA ARG A 151 0.01 -0.67 -0.03
C ARG A 151 -0.44 0.77 -0.30
N ARG A 152 -0.30 1.27 -1.53
CA ARG A 152 -0.75 2.62 -1.91
C ARG A 152 -2.28 2.75 -1.92
N GLN A 153 -3.00 1.74 -2.40
CA GLN A 153 -4.46 1.68 -2.34
C GLN A 153 -4.96 1.65 -0.88
N GLN A 154 -4.30 0.89 0.00
CA GLN A 154 -4.59 0.91 1.44
C GLN A 154 -4.33 2.27 2.07
N ALA A 155 -3.22 2.94 1.73
CA ALA A 155 -2.93 4.30 2.21
C ALA A 155 -3.96 5.33 1.72
N LEU A 156 -4.35 5.29 0.44
CA LEU A 156 -5.39 6.15 -0.14
C LEU A 156 -6.77 5.91 0.49
N ARG A 157 -7.12 4.65 0.81
CA ARG A 157 -8.35 4.32 1.56
C ARG A 157 -8.30 4.89 2.98
N ALA A 158 -7.18 4.74 3.69
CA ALA A 158 -7.00 5.29 5.04
C ALA A 158 -7.07 6.83 5.08
N ASP A 159 -6.44 7.50 4.11
CA ASP A 159 -6.50 8.96 3.93
C ASP A 159 -7.94 9.45 3.67
N ARG A 160 -8.69 8.78 2.77
CA ARG A 160 -10.11 9.07 2.53
C ARG A 160 -10.96 8.91 3.80
N ILE A 161 -10.76 7.84 4.57
CA ILE A 161 -11.48 7.61 5.84
C ILE A 161 -11.15 8.71 6.87
N LEU A 162 -9.87 9.11 6.99
CA LEU A 162 -9.44 10.18 7.88
C LEU A 162 -10.07 11.53 7.50
N LYS A 163 -10.05 11.88 6.20
CA LYS A 163 -10.67 13.11 5.68
C LYS A 163 -12.18 13.13 5.86
N ALA A 164 -12.87 12.02 5.62
CA ALA A 164 -14.31 11.90 5.88
C ALA A 164 -14.63 12.05 7.37
N SER A 165 -13.84 11.44 8.26
CA SER A 165 -13.98 11.59 9.72
C SER A 165 -13.77 13.03 10.19
N HIS A 166 -12.76 13.73 9.66
CA HIS A 166 -12.54 15.15 9.95
C HIS A 166 -13.69 16.03 9.44
N ALA A 167 -14.21 15.78 8.23
CA ALA A 167 -15.35 16.51 7.68
C ALA A 167 -16.64 16.31 8.50
N ALA A 168 -16.95 15.07 8.89
CA ALA A 168 -18.06 14.76 9.78
C ALA A 168 -17.91 15.42 11.16
N SER A 169 -16.70 15.44 11.71
CA SER A 169 -16.39 16.11 12.98
C SER A 169 -16.59 17.63 12.91
N ALA A 170 -16.17 18.26 11.80
CA ALA A 170 -16.40 19.68 11.55
C ALA A 170 -17.89 20.02 11.41
N GLN A 171 -18.66 19.20 10.68
CA GLN A 171 -20.11 19.35 10.58
C GLN A 171 -20.82 19.19 11.94
N ALA A 172 -20.39 18.22 12.76
CA ALA A 172 -20.90 18.06 14.12
C ALA A 172 -20.61 19.29 15.00
N GLY A 173 -19.40 19.86 14.91
CA GLY A 173 -19.04 21.11 15.59
C GLY A 173 -19.90 22.30 15.17
N LEU A 174 -20.16 22.47 13.86
CA LEU A 174 -21.04 23.52 13.34
C LEU A 174 -22.49 23.35 13.81
N ARG A 175 -23.02 22.11 13.83
CA ARG A 175 -24.37 21.80 14.37
C ARG A 175 -24.48 22.09 15.87
N LEU A 176 -23.44 21.77 16.64
CA LEU A 176 -23.38 22.08 18.07
C LEU A 176 -23.33 23.59 18.32
N ALA A 177 -22.48 24.32 17.58
CA ALA A 177 -22.40 25.78 17.66
C ALA A 177 -23.75 26.44 17.32
N SER A 178 -24.41 26.01 16.24
CA SER A 178 -25.74 26.50 15.86
C SER A 178 -26.80 26.24 16.95
N THR A 179 -26.76 25.07 17.59
CA THR A 179 -27.65 24.73 18.72
C THR A 179 -27.39 25.65 19.92
N ILE A 180 -26.12 25.91 20.27
CA ILE A 180 -25.74 26.79 21.39
C ILE A 180 -26.19 28.23 21.13
N VAL A 181 -25.98 28.76 19.91
CA VAL A 181 -26.43 30.11 19.53
C VAL A 181 -27.96 30.22 19.61
N GLY A 182 -28.70 29.22 19.08
CA GLY A 182 -30.16 29.19 19.18
C GLY A 182 -30.67 29.16 20.63
N GLN A 183 -30.06 28.34 21.49
CA GLN A 183 -30.40 28.29 22.92
C GLN A 183 -30.04 29.59 23.66
N TYR A 184 -28.95 30.26 23.29
CA TYR A 184 -28.56 31.55 23.87
C TYR A 184 -29.57 32.64 23.53
N LEU A 185 -29.91 32.80 22.24
CA LEU A 185 -30.89 33.79 21.77
C LEU A 185 -32.27 33.59 22.41
N ALA A 186 -32.72 32.33 22.52
CA ALA A 186 -33.98 31.98 23.18
C ALA A 186 -33.99 32.31 24.68
N ARG A 187 -32.83 32.32 25.36
CA ARG A 187 -32.71 32.64 26.80
C ARG A 187 -32.57 34.13 27.08
N THR A 188 -31.92 34.90 26.21
CA THR A 188 -31.65 36.33 26.43
C THR A 188 -32.81 37.25 26.06
N GLY A 189 -33.97 36.69 25.68
CA GLY A 189 -35.07 37.47 25.09
C GLY A 189 -34.67 38.09 23.74
N GLY A 190 -33.72 37.46 23.05
CA GLY A 190 -33.09 37.97 21.84
C GLY A 190 -34.08 38.13 20.70
N VAL A 191 -34.57 39.36 20.53
CA VAL A 191 -35.61 39.76 19.58
C VAL A 191 -36.97 39.10 19.91
N GLN A 192 -37.75 39.77 20.77
CA GLN A 192 -39.19 39.86 20.49
C GLN A 192 -39.33 40.28 19.03
N ALA A 193 -40.00 39.47 18.21
CA ALA A 193 -40.15 39.77 16.80
C ALA A 193 -40.74 41.18 16.63
N LEU A 194 -40.03 42.05 15.91
CA LEU A 194 -40.68 43.13 15.19
C LEU A 194 -41.69 42.45 14.29
N SER A 195 -42.96 42.54 14.67
CA SER A 195 -44.05 41.80 14.06
C SER A 195 -44.23 42.29 12.63
N SER A 196 -43.61 41.55 11.70
CA SER A 196 -43.71 41.77 10.25
C SER A 196 -45.19 41.95 9.90
N PRO A 197 -45.60 43.11 9.37
CA PRO A 197 -47.00 43.50 9.32
C PRO A 197 -47.80 42.47 8.52
N THR A 198 -48.91 42.02 9.10
CA THR A 198 -49.72 40.94 8.56
C THR A 198 -50.15 41.28 7.13
N PRO A 199 -49.79 40.49 6.10
CA PRO A 199 -50.24 40.74 4.74
C PRO A 199 -51.76 40.60 4.70
N SER A 200 -52.45 41.72 4.55
CA SER A 200 -53.91 41.78 4.62
C SER A 200 -54.55 40.91 3.52
N ALA A 201 -55.32 39.91 3.93
CA ALA A 201 -55.95 38.97 3.01
C ALA A 201 -57.01 39.68 2.16
N ARG A 202 -56.69 39.95 0.89
CA ARG A 202 -57.61 40.56 -0.08
C ARG A 202 -58.06 39.52 -1.12
N PRO A 203 -59.31 39.02 -1.07
CA PRO A 203 -59.78 38.01 -2.02
C PRO A 203 -60.06 38.62 -3.40
N ALA A 204 -59.04 38.64 -4.26
CA ALA A 204 -59.19 39.00 -5.68
C ALA A 204 -59.70 37.78 -6.48
N ARG A 205 -60.77 37.98 -7.24
CA ARG A 205 -61.60 36.90 -7.81
C ARG A 205 -61.42 36.82 -9.34
N GLY A 206 -61.08 35.62 -9.85
CA GLY A 206 -61.17 35.24 -11.26
C GLY A 206 -59.94 35.53 -12.12
N GLY A 207 -59.57 34.59 -13.01
CA GLY A 207 -58.40 34.76 -13.89
C GLY A 207 -57.81 33.49 -14.50
N SER A 208 -58.63 32.60 -15.07
CA SER A 208 -58.19 31.60 -16.06
C SER A 208 -58.84 31.94 -17.42
N PRO A 209 -58.31 31.47 -18.57
CA PRO A 209 -57.18 30.55 -18.77
C PRO A 209 -56.08 31.07 -19.73
N ALA A 210 -54.92 30.40 -19.73
CA ALA A 210 -54.07 30.25 -20.92
C ALA A 210 -53.20 28.99 -20.78
N THR A 211 -53.49 27.97 -21.58
CA THR A 211 -52.60 26.80 -21.74
C THR A 211 -51.52 27.12 -22.76
N MET A 212 -50.26 26.94 -22.39
CA MET A 212 -49.18 26.67 -23.34
C MET A 212 -48.35 25.51 -22.79
N ASP A 213 -48.32 24.44 -23.56
CA ASP A 213 -47.58 23.22 -23.29
C ASP A 213 -46.13 23.30 -23.80
N ALA A 214 -45.38 22.23 -23.53
CA ALA A 214 -44.16 21.78 -24.19
C ALA A 214 -42.79 22.25 -23.66
N ASP A 215 -41.92 21.25 -23.55
CA ASP A 215 -40.46 21.25 -23.78
C ASP A 215 -39.54 22.02 -22.80
N SER A 216 -39.38 21.45 -21.60
CA SER A 216 -38.14 21.56 -20.81
C SER A 216 -37.71 20.18 -20.31
N ASP A 217 -37.11 19.38 -21.19
CA ASP A 217 -36.91 17.94 -20.99
C ASP A 217 -35.57 17.58 -20.30
N LEU A 218 -35.59 16.47 -19.56
CA LEU A 218 -34.45 15.63 -19.16
C LEU A 218 -33.11 16.28 -18.75
N PHE A 219 -32.99 16.64 -17.47
CA PHE A 219 -31.80 16.30 -16.66
C PHE A 219 -32.21 16.00 -15.21
N ALA A 220 -32.72 14.78 -15.00
CA ALA A 220 -32.98 14.25 -13.66
C ALA A 220 -31.68 13.78 -12.99
N SER A 221 -31.52 14.06 -11.70
CA SER A 221 -30.35 13.66 -10.92
C SER A 221 -30.55 12.27 -10.32
N ASP A 222 -29.96 11.24 -10.93
CA ASP A 222 -29.87 9.90 -10.33
C ASP A 222 -28.85 9.88 -9.17
N SER A 223 -29.31 10.32 -8.00
CA SER A 223 -28.78 9.86 -6.72
C SER A 223 -29.51 8.59 -6.27
N ASP A 224 -28.81 7.76 -5.49
CA ASP A 224 -29.31 6.56 -4.80
C ASP A 224 -29.31 5.23 -5.59
N ALA A 225 -28.08 4.79 -5.94
CA ALA A 225 -27.79 3.38 -6.20
C ALA A 225 -27.12 2.72 -4.97
N GLU A 226 -27.91 2.27 -3.98
CA GLU A 226 -27.41 1.42 -2.89
C GLU A 226 -27.01 0.03 -3.43
N SER A 227 -25.77 -0.10 -3.92
CA SER A 227 -25.21 -1.39 -4.30
C SER A 227 -24.98 -2.26 -3.07
N LYS A 228 -25.99 -3.05 -2.68
CA LYS A 228 -25.87 -4.10 -1.66
C LYS A 228 -24.81 -5.11 -2.08
N LEU A 229 -23.61 -4.97 -1.53
CA LEU A 229 -22.53 -5.95 -1.70
C LEU A 229 -22.93 -7.21 -0.94
N THR A 230 -23.44 -8.21 -1.64
CA THR A 230 -23.61 -9.56 -1.08
C THR A 230 -22.24 -10.20 -0.92
N ASP A 231 -21.95 -10.71 0.28
CA ASP A 231 -20.82 -11.62 0.46
C ASP A 231 -20.96 -12.81 -0.50
N VAL A 232 -19.87 -13.13 -1.20
CA VAL A 232 -19.75 -14.34 -2.02
C VAL A 232 -18.67 -15.19 -1.38
N ASP A 233 -19.05 -16.37 -0.90
CA ASP A 233 -18.14 -17.30 -0.20
C ASP A 233 -16.92 -17.67 -1.07
N GLU A 234 -15.72 -17.26 -0.64
CA GLU A 234 -14.45 -17.69 -1.25
C GLU A 234 -14.10 -19.10 -0.75
N ALA A 235 -14.88 -20.10 -1.18
CA ALA A 235 -14.76 -21.50 -0.79
C ALA A 235 -14.54 -22.43 -2.02
N PHE A 236 -13.66 -23.42 -1.84
CA PHE A 236 -13.13 -24.35 -2.87
C PHE A 236 -12.27 -23.65 -3.96
N PHE A 237 -11.12 -24.18 -4.38
CA PHE A 237 -10.77 -25.60 -4.60
C PHE A 237 -9.52 -26.08 -3.82
N PRO A 238 -9.30 -27.42 -3.72
CA PRO A 238 -8.41 -27.99 -2.71
C PRO A 238 -6.95 -28.22 -3.15
N SER A 239 -6.08 -28.30 -2.16
CA SER A 239 -4.73 -28.87 -2.28
C SER A 239 -4.76 -30.29 -2.87
N LYS A 240 -3.90 -30.57 -3.85
CA LYS A 240 -3.55 -31.93 -4.27
C LYS A 240 -2.04 -32.14 -4.22
N ARG A 241 -1.57 -32.83 -3.19
CA ARG A 241 -0.24 -33.43 -3.13
C ARG A 241 -0.37 -34.88 -2.65
N ALA A 242 0.39 -35.76 -3.30
CA ALA A 242 0.73 -37.16 -2.94
C ALA A 242 -0.14 -38.32 -3.48
N ARG A 243 0.58 -39.24 -4.17
CA ARG A 243 0.33 -40.70 -4.35
C ARG A 243 -0.82 -41.07 -5.33
N THR A 244 -0.81 -42.22 -6.00
CA THR A 244 -0.23 -43.55 -5.65
C THR A 244 0.61 -44.19 -6.78
N LEU A 245 1.22 -45.35 -6.50
CA LEU A 245 2.21 -46.11 -7.29
C LEU A 245 1.60 -47.16 -8.25
N ALA A 246 2.49 -47.69 -9.10
CA ALA A 246 2.56 -49.06 -9.66
C ALA A 246 1.67 -49.48 -10.85
N SER A 247 2.30 -49.71 -12.01
CA SER A 247 2.46 -51.06 -12.60
C SER A 247 3.36 -51.04 -13.86
N SER A 248 4.45 -51.83 -13.82
CA SER A 248 4.90 -52.85 -14.80
C SER A 248 4.80 -52.59 -16.32
N ALA A 249 5.82 -52.84 -17.16
CA ALA A 249 7.24 -53.22 -16.95
C ALA A 249 8.09 -52.72 -18.16
N SER A 250 9.10 -53.33 -18.83
CA SER A 250 9.65 -54.70 -18.94
C SER A 250 11.09 -54.69 -19.50
N ILE A 251 11.84 -55.79 -19.31
CA ILE A 251 13.04 -56.25 -20.07
C ILE A 251 14.23 -55.28 -20.25
N SER A 252 15.31 -55.53 -19.49
CA SER A 252 16.60 -55.97 -20.07
C SER A 252 17.55 -56.49 -18.98
N ALA A 253 18.07 -57.71 -19.14
CA ALA A 253 19.15 -58.29 -18.32
C ALA A 253 20.45 -58.33 -19.16
N ALA A 254 21.66 -58.67 -18.71
CA ALA A 254 22.22 -59.05 -17.40
C ALA A 254 23.76 -58.83 -17.44
N ARG A 255 24.45 -58.78 -16.29
CA ARG A 255 25.78 -59.43 -16.02
C ARG A 255 26.49 -58.85 -14.79
N SER A 256 26.71 -59.67 -13.77
CA SER A 256 28.04 -60.18 -13.35
C SER A 256 27.93 -60.78 -11.93
N ALA A 257 28.85 -61.66 -11.54
CA ALA A 257 28.75 -62.48 -10.33
C ALA A 257 30.05 -62.50 -9.50
N ASN A 258 29.97 -63.19 -8.35
CA ASN A 258 31.07 -63.71 -7.53
C ASN A 258 31.90 -62.74 -6.67
N ARG A 259 31.61 -62.75 -5.36
CA ARG A 259 32.65 -62.73 -4.30
C ARG A 259 32.15 -63.50 -3.06
N PRO A 260 32.99 -64.33 -2.41
CA PRO A 260 32.60 -65.10 -1.22
C PRO A 260 32.72 -64.28 0.10
N PRO A 261 32.05 -64.71 1.19
CA PRO A 261 32.07 -64.01 2.47
C PRO A 261 33.26 -64.39 3.39
N PRO A 262 33.79 -63.46 4.20
CA PRO A 262 34.70 -63.76 5.31
C PRO A 262 33.94 -64.19 6.60
N PRO A 263 34.63 -64.82 7.59
CA PRO A 263 33.99 -65.44 8.76
C PRO A 263 33.57 -64.44 9.87
N ALA A 264 32.74 -64.92 10.80
CA ALA A 264 32.08 -64.10 11.81
C ALA A 264 32.64 -64.26 13.24
N ALA A 265 32.91 -63.13 13.92
CA ALA A 265 33.01 -62.95 15.37
C ALA A 265 33.16 -61.45 15.70
N PRO A 266 32.92 -60.98 16.95
CA PRO A 266 32.06 -61.50 18.01
C PRO A 266 30.83 -60.59 18.26
N GLY A 267 29.98 -60.92 19.25
CA GLY A 267 28.72 -60.20 19.51
C GLY A 267 28.88 -58.74 19.98
N PRO A 268 27.95 -57.83 19.62
CA PRO A 268 28.06 -56.41 19.92
C PRO A 268 27.72 -56.07 21.37
N ARG A 269 28.51 -55.19 22.00
CA ARG A 269 28.05 -54.43 23.17
C ARG A 269 26.99 -53.43 22.70
N TYR A 270 25.82 -53.41 23.33
CA TYR A 270 24.82 -52.37 23.10
C TYR A 270 25.40 -50.99 23.45
N ARG A 271 25.77 -50.23 22.42
CA ARG A 271 25.76 -48.76 22.48
C ARG A 271 24.37 -48.32 22.05
N HIS A 272 23.77 -47.37 22.76
CA HIS A 272 22.57 -46.71 22.25
C HIS A 272 22.91 -46.09 20.88
N PRO A 273 22.05 -46.24 19.86
CA PRO A 273 22.27 -45.56 18.59
C PRO A 273 22.23 -44.05 18.85
N THR A 274 23.34 -43.37 18.59
CA THR A 274 23.33 -41.91 18.43
C THR A 274 22.30 -41.57 17.35
N PRO A 275 21.36 -40.65 17.60
CA PRO A 275 20.32 -40.33 16.62
C PRO A 275 20.98 -39.90 15.30
N ASP A 276 20.45 -40.40 14.18
CA ASP A 276 21.00 -40.15 12.86
C ASP A 276 21.11 -38.62 12.58
N PRO A 277 22.16 -38.14 11.89
CA PRO A 277 22.29 -36.72 11.55
C PRO A 277 21.06 -36.11 10.85
N GLU A 278 20.27 -36.87 10.08
CA GLU A 278 19.02 -36.38 9.50
C GLU A 278 17.96 -36.13 10.59
N THR A 279 17.82 -37.04 11.56
CA THR A 279 16.94 -36.87 12.74
C THR A 279 17.35 -35.65 13.57
N GLN A 280 18.64 -35.50 13.88
CA GLN A 280 19.15 -34.33 14.61
C GLN A 280 18.92 -33.01 13.84
N GLN A 281 18.97 -33.05 12.50
CA GLN A 281 18.70 -31.89 11.67
C GLN A 281 17.20 -31.57 11.61
N LEU A 282 16.32 -32.58 11.68
CA LEU A 282 14.87 -32.39 11.79
C LEU A 282 14.46 -31.81 13.14
N GLU A 283 15.00 -32.31 14.26
CA GLU A 283 14.77 -31.76 15.60
C GLU A 283 15.17 -30.28 15.69
N LYS A 284 16.36 -29.92 15.16
CA LYS A 284 16.82 -28.52 15.07
C LYS A 284 15.91 -27.65 14.20
N LYS A 285 15.37 -28.19 13.08
CA LYS A 285 14.39 -27.48 12.24
C LYS A 285 13.04 -27.30 12.97
N LEU A 286 12.62 -28.26 13.78
CA LEU A 286 11.34 -28.23 14.49
C LEU A 286 11.38 -27.20 15.63
N ALA A 287 12.44 -27.19 16.46
CA ALA A 287 12.66 -26.16 17.47
C ALA A 287 12.79 -24.74 16.87
N ALA A 288 13.41 -24.61 15.69
CA ALA A 288 13.47 -23.34 14.96
C ALA A 288 12.10 -22.87 14.40
N LEU A 289 11.17 -23.79 14.13
CA LEU A 289 9.80 -23.47 13.71
C LEU A 289 8.89 -23.10 14.89
N GLU A 290 9.09 -23.74 16.05
CA GLU A 290 8.35 -23.41 17.28
C GLU A 290 8.74 -22.03 17.81
N THR A 291 10.03 -21.73 17.89
CA THR A 291 10.52 -20.39 18.29
C THR A 291 10.08 -19.27 17.35
N ASP A 292 10.01 -19.49 16.02
CA ASP A 292 9.44 -18.48 15.11
C ASP A 292 7.90 -18.39 15.22
N LYS A 293 7.19 -19.48 15.53
CA LYS A 293 5.74 -19.44 15.82
C LYS A 293 5.45 -18.59 17.07
N GLU A 294 6.21 -18.77 18.14
CA GLU A 294 6.12 -17.95 19.36
C GLU A 294 6.50 -16.49 19.08
N LEU A 295 7.58 -16.25 18.34
CA LEU A 295 8.02 -14.91 17.95
C LEU A 295 6.96 -14.19 17.08
N ARG A 296 6.25 -14.90 16.20
CA ARG A 296 5.08 -14.37 15.46
C ARG A 296 3.93 -14.02 16.40
N GLN A 297 3.62 -14.87 17.38
CA GLN A 297 2.56 -14.60 18.37
C GLN A 297 2.91 -13.37 19.24
N LEU A 298 4.14 -13.27 19.75
CA LEU A 298 4.64 -12.11 20.50
C LEU A 298 4.59 -10.84 19.64
N ARG A 299 5.04 -10.88 18.39
CA ARG A 299 4.95 -9.76 17.44
C ARG A 299 3.49 -9.33 17.17
N SER A 300 2.56 -10.29 17.08
CA SER A 300 1.13 -10.00 16.91
C SER A 300 0.52 -9.34 18.16
N ARG A 301 0.76 -9.92 19.34
CA ARG A 301 0.27 -9.39 20.64
C ARG A 301 0.86 -8.01 20.95
N LYS A 302 2.14 -7.77 20.63
CA LYS A 302 2.77 -6.43 20.70
C LYS A 302 2.07 -5.41 19.79
N ARG A 303 1.66 -5.78 18.56
CA ARG A 303 0.88 -4.88 17.68
C ARG A 303 -0.49 -4.53 18.27
N MET A 304 -1.22 -5.51 18.83
CA MET A 304 -2.50 -5.23 19.50
C MET A 304 -2.32 -4.30 20.71
N LEU A 305 -1.31 -4.54 21.56
CA LEU A 305 -1.04 -3.71 22.73
C LEU A 305 -0.67 -2.27 22.34
N LEU A 306 0.11 -2.07 21.27
CA LEU A 306 0.41 -0.73 20.74
C LEU A 306 -0.84 -0.05 20.14
N ALA A 307 -1.73 -0.78 19.47
CA ALA A 307 -3.00 -0.24 18.99
C ALA A 307 -3.93 0.17 20.13
N SER A 308 -4.02 -0.64 21.20
CA SER A 308 -4.78 -0.31 22.42
C SER A 308 -4.18 0.91 23.14
N LEU A 309 -2.86 1.05 23.19
CA LEU A 309 -2.19 2.22 23.76
C LEU A 309 -2.49 3.50 22.96
N ALA A 310 -2.38 3.45 21.63
CA ALA A 310 -2.74 4.57 20.75
C ALA A 310 -4.24 4.93 20.81
N THR A 311 -5.09 3.96 21.16
CA THR A 311 -6.53 4.19 21.39
C THR A 311 -6.79 4.82 22.77
N ALA A 312 -6.13 4.35 23.82
CA ALA A 312 -6.24 4.93 25.16
C ALA A 312 -5.74 6.38 25.21
N GLN A 313 -4.64 6.68 24.49
CA GLN A 313 -4.12 8.05 24.30
C GLN A 313 -5.09 8.99 23.57
N ARG A 314 -6.16 8.47 22.95
CA ARG A 314 -7.25 9.27 22.37
C ARG A 314 -8.42 9.49 23.35
N GLY A 315 -8.24 9.17 24.64
CA GLY A 315 -9.03 9.76 25.73
C GLY A 315 -9.94 8.81 26.52
N PHE A 316 -9.58 7.53 26.72
CA PHE A 316 -10.44 6.60 27.49
C PHE A 316 -9.78 5.65 28.50
N ARG A 317 -8.46 5.72 28.73
CA ARG A 317 -7.80 5.13 29.93
C ARG A 317 -6.57 5.94 30.37
N PRO A 318 -6.27 6.01 31.68
CA PRO A 318 -4.98 6.50 32.16
C PRO A 318 -3.83 5.64 31.64
N ALA A 319 -2.72 6.27 31.23
CA ALA A 319 -1.53 5.55 30.76
C ALA A 319 -0.89 4.65 31.83
N SER A 320 -1.09 4.97 33.11
CA SER A 320 -0.67 4.19 34.27
C SER A 320 -1.33 2.81 34.36
N GLU A 321 -2.63 2.68 34.07
CA GLU A 321 -3.32 1.38 34.05
C GLU A 321 -2.74 0.44 32.99
N LEU A 322 -2.38 0.99 31.81
CA LEU A 322 -1.79 0.21 30.73
C LEU A 322 -0.37 -0.23 31.05
N LEU A 323 0.43 0.61 31.73
CA LEU A 323 1.75 0.20 32.23
C LEU A 323 1.63 -0.92 33.27
N GLN A 324 0.77 -0.79 34.28
CA GLN A 324 0.52 -1.85 35.26
C GLN A 324 0.00 -3.14 34.63
N THR A 325 -0.84 -3.04 33.58
CA THR A 325 -1.31 -4.21 32.82
C THR A 325 -0.17 -4.89 32.06
N LEU A 326 0.75 -4.13 31.47
CA LEU A 326 1.94 -4.64 30.78
C LEU A 326 2.92 -5.29 31.75
N GLU A 327 3.18 -4.68 32.91
CA GLU A 327 4.07 -5.22 33.95
C GLU A 327 3.50 -6.52 34.55
N LYS A 328 2.19 -6.57 34.79
CA LYS A 328 1.48 -7.76 35.31
C LYS A 328 1.42 -8.91 34.29
N GLU A 329 1.34 -8.61 33.00
CA GLU A 329 1.43 -9.65 31.96
C GLU A 329 2.89 -10.05 31.67
N TYR A 330 3.89 -9.17 31.84
CA TYR A 330 5.31 -9.51 31.71
C TYR A 330 5.75 -10.49 32.81
N THR A 331 5.51 -10.15 34.07
CA THR A 331 5.83 -10.99 35.24
C THR A 331 5.14 -12.36 35.23
N LYS A 332 3.97 -12.47 34.60
CA LYS A 332 3.24 -13.73 34.39
C LYS A 332 3.95 -14.70 33.45
N TYR A 333 4.75 -14.21 32.50
CA TYR A 333 5.55 -15.03 31.58
C TYR A 333 7.02 -15.16 32.03
N HIS A 334 7.49 -14.30 32.94
CA HIS A 334 8.83 -14.34 33.54
C HIS A 334 8.76 -14.42 35.10
N PRO A 335 8.21 -15.50 35.67
CA PRO A 335 7.96 -15.60 37.12
C PRO A 335 9.23 -15.76 37.98
N SER A 336 10.38 -16.03 37.37
CA SER A 336 11.69 -16.03 38.02
C SER A 336 12.20 -14.63 38.36
N ASP A 337 11.76 -13.61 37.63
CA ASP A 337 12.45 -12.31 37.54
C ASP A 337 11.86 -11.29 38.53
N ALA A 338 11.53 -11.76 39.74
CA ALA A 338 11.18 -10.92 40.88
C ALA A 338 12.46 -10.33 41.52
N PRO A 339 12.42 -9.13 42.11
CA PRO A 339 13.63 -8.33 42.33
C PRO A 339 14.50 -8.81 43.51
N SER A 340 15.47 -9.68 43.22
CA SER A 340 16.64 -9.91 44.07
C SER A 340 17.90 -10.07 43.19
N VAL A 341 18.75 -9.04 43.20
CA VAL A 341 20.03 -8.93 42.45
C VAL A 341 19.90 -9.07 40.92
N MET A 342 19.95 -7.93 40.21
CA MET A 342 19.98 -7.88 38.74
C MET A 342 21.24 -8.55 38.16
N PRO A 343 21.12 -9.54 37.25
CA PRO A 343 22.23 -10.00 36.42
C PRO A 343 22.59 -8.94 35.37
N THR A 344 23.88 -8.67 35.17
CA THR A 344 24.37 -7.66 34.23
C THR A 344 24.71 -8.24 32.85
N GLU A 345 23.68 -8.54 32.03
CA GLU A 345 23.88 -8.87 30.61
C GLU A 345 23.67 -7.64 29.69
N PRO A 346 24.67 -7.19 28.89
CA PRO A 346 24.62 -5.85 28.29
C PRO A 346 23.68 -5.62 27.09
N TRP A 347 23.22 -6.66 26.39
CA TRP A 347 23.01 -6.56 24.93
C TRP A 347 21.56 -6.43 24.41
N VAL A 348 20.54 -6.32 25.27
CA VAL A 348 19.12 -6.29 24.82
C VAL A 348 18.33 -5.05 25.28
N LEU A 349 18.65 -4.48 26.44
CA LEU A 349 17.96 -3.30 26.98
C LEU A 349 18.32 -1.93 26.34
N PRO A 350 19.53 -1.68 25.79
CA PRO A 350 19.87 -0.38 25.21
C PRO A 350 18.93 0.06 24.07
N ASP A 351 18.54 -0.87 23.19
CA ASP A 351 17.73 -0.57 22.00
C ASP A 351 16.32 -0.08 22.35
N LEU A 352 15.66 -0.69 23.34
CA LEU A 352 14.31 -0.28 23.73
C LEU A 352 14.30 1.11 24.37
N ARG A 353 15.30 1.42 25.22
CA ARG A 353 15.44 2.76 25.80
C ARG A 353 15.76 3.79 24.72
N THR A 354 16.67 3.45 23.80
CA THR A 354 17.04 4.32 22.68
C THR A 354 15.86 4.61 21.74
N ALA A 355 15.06 3.59 21.39
CA ALA A 355 13.87 3.75 20.57
C ALA A 355 12.77 4.59 21.25
N VAL A 356 12.60 4.48 22.57
CA VAL A 356 11.68 5.34 23.34
C VAL A 356 12.17 6.78 23.38
N GLU A 357 13.46 7.04 23.62
CA GLU A 357 14.01 8.40 23.58
C GLU A 357 14.02 9.00 22.16
N HIS A 358 14.17 8.18 21.10
CA HIS A 358 13.98 8.62 19.72
C HIS A 358 12.54 9.07 19.47
N SER A 359 11.57 8.21 19.84
CA SER A 359 10.13 8.50 19.70
C SER A 359 9.71 9.77 20.46
N LYS A 360 10.27 9.99 21.66
CA LYS A 360 10.07 11.24 22.42
C LYS A 360 10.61 12.46 21.69
N LYS A 361 11.81 12.38 21.11
CA LYS A 361 12.43 13.48 20.34
C LYS A 361 11.64 13.81 19.08
N GLU A 362 11.14 12.82 18.35
CA GLU A 362 10.30 13.02 17.17
C GLU A 362 8.95 13.67 17.54
N LEU A 363 8.32 13.22 18.64
CA LEU A 363 7.09 13.82 19.15
C LEU A 363 7.31 15.29 19.58
N LEU A 364 8.39 15.58 20.30
CA LEU A 364 8.75 16.93 20.74
C LEU A 364 9.05 17.85 19.54
N ALA A 365 9.82 17.37 18.56
CA ALA A 365 10.07 18.13 17.33
C ALA A 365 8.79 18.41 16.52
N THR A 366 7.82 17.50 16.56
CA THR A 366 6.50 17.70 15.94
C THR A 366 5.67 18.73 16.71
N GLN A 367 5.72 18.73 18.04
CA GLN A 367 5.07 19.74 18.88
C GLN A 367 5.66 21.14 18.69
N ILE A 368 6.99 21.27 18.57
CA ILE A 368 7.68 22.54 18.31
C ILE A 368 7.24 23.11 16.95
N LYS A 369 7.32 22.32 15.87
CA LYS A 369 6.87 22.75 14.52
C LYS A 369 5.40 23.19 14.49
N ARG A 370 4.55 22.55 15.30
CA ARG A 370 3.14 22.95 15.43
C ARG A 370 3.00 24.31 16.13
N ALA A 371 3.71 24.53 17.25
CA ALA A 371 3.69 25.80 17.97
C ALA A 371 4.25 26.96 17.11
N GLU A 372 5.28 26.70 16.30
CA GLU A 372 5.81 27.65 15.32
C GLU A 372 4.76 28.02 14.25
N ALA A 373 4.04 27.05 13.70
CA ALA A 373 2.97 27.29 12.73
C ALA A 373 1.77 28.05 13.35
N GLU A 374 1.39 27.73 14.59
CA GLU A 374 0.33 28.43 15.34
C GLU A 374 0.75 29.89 15.64
N LYS A 375 2.03 30.16 15.96
CA LYS A 375 2.60 31.52 16.10
C LYS A 375 2.56 32.30 14.79
N GLN A 376 3.03 31.70 13.69
CA GLN A 376 2.99 32.34 12.35
C GLN A 376 1.57 32.67 11.90
N LEU A 377 0.59 31.82 12.24
CA LEU A 377 -0.82 32.10 11.98
C LEU A 377 -1.33 33.31 12.78
N ALA A 378 -0.99 33.40 14.07
CA ALA A 378 -1.35 34.54 14.91
C ALA A 378 -0.74 35.86 14.42
N GLU A 379 0.52 35.86 14.01
CA GLU A 379 1.21 37.01 13.41
C GLU A 379 0.51 37.48 12.12
N ARG A 380 0.10 36.55 11.26
CA ARG A 380 -0.67 36.87 10.04
C ARG A 380 -2.06 37.41 10.33
N VAL A 381 -2.74 36.94 11.38
CA VAL A 381 -4.04 37.51 11.82
C VAL A 381 -3.84 38.95 12.31
N GLN A 382 -2.84 39.21 13.14
CA GLN A 382 -2.52 40.57 13.62
C GLN A 382 -2.19 41.53 12.47
N LEU A 383 -1.43 41.09 11.47
CA LEU A 383 -1.14 41.89 10.27
C LEU A 383 -2.43 42.22 9.48
N CYS A 384 -3.29 41.22 9.26
CA CYS A 384 -4.59 41.43 8.60
C CYS A 384 -5.50 42.41 9.36
N ASP A 385 -5.47 42.41 10.70
CA ASP A 385 -6.28 43.33 11.52
C ASP A 385 -5.64 44.73 11.66
N ALA A 386 -4.33 44.87 11.48
CA ALA A 386 -3.67 46.16 11.30
C ALA A 386 -4.06 46.79 9.94
N MET A 387 -3.98 46.03 8.84
CA MET A 387 -4.38 46.48 7.50
C MET A 387 -5.88 46.83 7.36
N LYS A 388 -6.72 46.45 8.32
CA LYS A 388 -8.13 46.87 8.42
C LYS A 388 -8.35 48.18 9.19
N LYS A 389 -7.34 48.68 9.91
CA LYS A 389 -7.39 49.94 10.70
C LYS A 389 -6.76 51.12 9.95
N GLU A 390 -6.01 50.85 8.90
CA GLU A 390 -5.45 51.85 7.97
C GLU A 390 -6.41 52.13 6.79
N LYS A 391 -7.66 51.67 6.87
CA LYS A 391 -8.74 51.83 5.88
C LYS A 391 -10.01 52.33 6.55
#